data_AF-A0A1Y5NKI8-F1
#
_entry.id   AF-A0A1Y5NKI8-F1
#
_cell.length_a   1.000
_cell.length_b   1.000
_cell.length_c   1.000
_cell.angle_alpha   90.00
_cell.angle_beta   90.00
_cell.angle_gamma   90.00
#
_symmetry.space_group_name_H-M   'P 1'
#
loop_
_entity.id
_entity.type
_entity.pdbx_description
1 polymer ?
#
loop_
_entity_poly.entity_id
_entity_poly.type
_entity_poly.pdbx_seq_one_letter_code
_entity_poly.pdbx_strand_id
1 'polypeptide(L)'
;MRSLKNHLGFILPLIALLFSVQFSLTADKVVRDYERLMGNDYNIVIVSSKELSDAILKPVVSNLSSLEPLSPQKIIDRLSNDISAKNLSILQNALPKFYSLKLSEFPTPQYMDDLKQKLLKFDGITKVETFSKTHDKVFKILNLAKSISYAFMAILCVIGLMLMLKQAKIWLFEHRERIEIMTLFGAPFWLKSAMLYKSAMVDSLVATVAVGAFFFFLPSIEIFRENAASIDVVLPSLDPSRDIFILFGVAMFLSIFAVSLVMSKARKSTI
;
A
#
# COMPACT_ATOMS: atom_id res chain seq x y z
N MET A 1 37.24 -13.09 -16.28
CA MET A 1 35.83 -13.52 -16.16
C MET A 1 35.44 -14.12 -14.79
N ARG A 2 36.21 -13.92 -13.69
CA ARG A 2 35.84 -14.41 -12.33
C ARG A 2 35.06 -13.40 -11.47
N SER A 3 35.36 -12.10 -11.58
CA SER A 3 34.72 -11.04 -10.77
C SER A 3 33.20 -10.91 -11.00
N LEU A 4 32.73 -11.04 -12.25
CA LEU A 4 31.30 -10.89 -12.59
C LEU A 4 30.43 -12.01 -11.97
N LYS A 5 30.96 -13.24 -11.83
CA LYS A 5 30.27 -14.35 -11.15
C LYS A 5 30.15 -14.13 -9.64
N ASN A 6 31.13 -13.47 -9.02
CA ASN A 6 31.15 -13.28 -7.57
C ASN A 6 30.19 -12.16 -7.11
N HIS A 7 30.00 -11.12 -7.92
CA HIS A 7 29.01 -10.05 -7.65
C HIS A 7 27.56 -10.48 -7.91
N LEU A 8 27.31 -11.30 -8.95
CA LEU A 8 25.97 -11.79 -9.27
C LEU A 8 25.29 -12.57 -8.14
N GLY A 9 26.08 -13.25 -7.30
CA GLY A 9 25.54 -14.06 -6.20
C GLY A 9 24.89 -13.26 -5.06
N PHE A 10 25.34 -12.03 -4.80
CA PHE A 10 24.71 -11.14 -3.81
C PHE A 10 23.60 -10.28 -4.43
N ILE A 11 23.78 -9.86 -5.68
CA ILE A 11 22.84 -8.98 -6.38
C ILE A 11 21.49 -9.69 -6.60
N LEU A 12 21.48 -10.95 -7.06
CA LEU A 12 20.24 -11.65 -7.41
C LEU A 12 19.27 -11.84 -6.23
N PRO A 13 19.70 -12.37 -5.06
CA PRO A 13 18.83 -12.47 -3.89
C PRO A 13 18.31 -11.10 -3.43
N LEU A 14 19.14 -10.08 -3.55
CA LEU A 14 18.83 -8.73 -3.09
C LEU A 14 17.83 -8.05 -4.03
N ILE A 15 17.95 -8.23 -5.35
CA ILE A 15 16.93 -7.84 -6.33
C ILE A 15 15.60 -8.54 -6.03
N ALA A 16 15.60 -9.86 -5.84
CA ALA A 16 14.36 -10.61 -5.56
C ALA A 16 13.66 -10.12 -4.29
N LEU A 17 14.44 -9.83 -3.25
CA LEU A 17 13.92 -9.31 -1.99
C LEU A 17 13.35 -7.89 -2.17
N LEU A 18 14.13 -6.96 -2.74
CA LEU A 18 13.69 -5.59 -2.99
C LEU A 18 12.48 -5.53 -3.92
N PHE A 19 12.44 -6.39 -4.94
CA PHE A 19 11.29 -6.53 -5.83
C PHE A 19 10.04 -6.91 -5.04
N SER A 20 10.13 -7.88 -4.13
CA SER A 20 8.99 -8.31 -3.34
C SER A 20 8.49 -7.21 -2.39
N VAL A 21 9.40 -6.46 -1.77
CA VAL A 21 9.06 -5.30 -0.94
C VAL A 21 8.37 -4.22 -1.78
N GLN A 22 8.95 -3.82 -2.91
CA GLN A 22 8.37 -2.79 -3.76
C GLN A 22 7.04 -3.22 -4.37
N PHE A 23 6.90 -4.50 -4.73
CA PHE A 23 5.66 -5.07 -5.22
C PHE A 23 4.55 -4.96 -4.17
N SER A 24 4.82 -5.33 -2.91
CA SER A 24 3.85 -5.19 -1.81
C SER A 24 3.48 -3.73 -1.53
N LEU A 25 4.47 -2.82 -1.52
CA LEU A 25 4.21 -1.39 -1.36
C LEU A 25 3.35 -0.83 -2.50
N THR A 26 3.59 -1.28 -3.73
CA THR A 26 2.81 -0.87 -4.91
C THR A 26 1.38 -1.39 -4.82
N ALA A 27 1.18 -2.68 -4.49
CA ALA A 27 -0.15 -3.25 -4.29
C ALA A 27 -0.93 -2.51 -3.20
N ASP A 28 -0.27 -2.14 -2.12
CA ASP A 28 -0.85 -1.37 -1.01
C ASP A 28 -1.19 0.08 -1.42
N LYS A 29 -0.38 0.74 -2.26
CA LYS A 29 -0.72 2.04 -2.87
C LYS A 29 -1.94 1.93 -3.79
N VAL A 30 -1.99 0.91 -4.65
CA VAL A 30 -3.14 0.66 -5.53
C VAL A 30 -4.44 0.52 -4.74
N VAL A 31 -4.43 -0.26 -3.66
CA VAL A 31 -5.61 -0.42 -2.79
C VAL A 31 -6.04 0.91 -2.19
N ARG A 32 -5.11 1.71 -1.66
CA ARG A 32 -5.42 3.03 -1.07
C ARG A 32 -5.93 4.04 -2.09
N ASP A 33 -5.34 4.07 -3.28
CA ASP A 33 -5.77 4.98 -4.34
C ASP A 33 -7.19 4.61 -4.80
N TYR A 34 -7.47 3.31 -4.92
CA TYR A 34 -8.80 2.80 -5.20
C TYR A 34 -9.80 3.12 -4.07
N GLU A 35 -9.41 2.94 -2.79
CA GLU A 35 -10.22 3.35 -1.63
C GLU A 35 -10.53 4.86 -1.66
N ARG A 36 -9.56 5.69 -2.04
CA ARG A 36 -9.74 7.14 -2.12
C ARG A 36 -10.68 7.56 -3.25
N LEU A 37 -10.56 6.92 -4.42
CA LEU A 37 -11.49 7.14 -5.54
C LEU A 37 -12.90 6.73 -5.13
N MET A 38 -13.05 5.56 -4.52
CA MET A 38 -14.35 5.10 -4.01
C MET A 38 -14.91 5.98 -2.90
N GLY A 39 -14.08 6.51 -2.00
CA GLY A 39 -14.52 7.42 -0.94
C GLY A 39 -15.15 8.70 -1.47
N ASN A 40 -14.75 9.17 -2.65
CA ASN A 40 -15.36 10.33 -3.31
C ASN A 40 -16.71 10.01 -3.95
N ASP A 41 -16.88 8.80 -4.49
CA ASP A 41 -18.11 8.35 -5.14
C ASP A 41 -19.13 7.73 -4.17
N TYR A 42 -18.70 7.45 -2.94
CA TYR A 42 -19.54 6.91 -1.89
C TYR A 42 -20.48 7.98 -1.35
N ASN A 43 -21.78 7.81 -1.60
CA ASN A 43 -22.79 8.74 -1.12
C ASN A 43 -23.74 8.04 -0.15
N ILE A 44 -23.69 8.43 1.13
CA ILE A 44 -24.70 8.00 2.12
C ILE A 44 -25.81 9.04 2.08
N VAL A 45 -27.00 8.62 1.68
CA VAL A 45 -28.17 9.51 1.68
C VAL A 45 -28.94 9.30 2.98
N ILE A 46 -29.01 10.36 3.78
CA ILE A 46 -29.78 10.42 5.02
C ILE A 46 -31.07 11.18 4.75
N VAL A 47 -32.19 10.56 5.09
CA VAL A 47 -33.51 11.19 5.08
C VAL A 47 -33.87 11.56 6.50
N SER A 48 -34.08 12.86 6.76
CA SER A 48 -34.41 13.38 8.08
C SER A 48 -35.65 14.26 8.06
N SER A 49 -36.45 14.15 9.11
CA SER A 49 -37.59 15.04 9.39
C SER A 49 -37.17 16.33 10.10
N LYS A 50 -35.93 16.42 10.60
CA LYS A 50 -35.37 17.57 11.32
C LYS A 50 -34.17 18.15 10.56
N GLU A 51 -33.75 19.37 10.92
CA GLU A 51 -32.49 19.90 10.40
C GLU A 51 -31.30 19.20 11.04
N LEU A 52 -30.41 18.70 10.20
CA LEU A 52 -29.15 18.07 10.62
C LEU A 52 -28.02 19.06 10.37
N SER A 53 -27.08 19.15 11.32
CA SER A 53 -25.86 19.95 11.17
C SER A 53 -24.64 19.10 11.53
N ASP A 54 -23.48 19.49 10.99
CA ASP A 54 -22.19 18.82 11.25
C ASP A 54 -21.89 18.68 12.75
N ALA A 55 -22.28 19.68 13.56
CA ALA A 55 -22.05 19.68 15.01
C ALA A 55 -22.83 18.57 15.73
N ILE A 56 -23.99 18.18 15.19
CA ILE A 56 -24.88 17.17 15.79
C ILE A 56 -24.43 15.75 15.39
N LEU A 57 -23.86 15.58 14.19
CA LEU A 57 -23.46 14.27 13.66
C LEU A 57 -22.00 13.88 13.94
N LYS A 58 -21.08 14.85 14.13
CA LYS A 58 -19.68 14.59 14.53
C LYS A 58 -19.50 13.65 15.75
N PRO A 59 -20.29 13.75 16.84
CA PRO A 59 -20.15 12.82 17.97
C PRO A 59 -20.62 11.39 17.67
N VAL A 60 -21.46 11.19 16.65
CA VAL A 60 -22.01 9.88 16.26
C VAL A 60 -21.17 9.23 15.16
N VAL A 61 -20.57 10.06 14.29
CA VAL A 61 -19.79 9.67 13.13
C VAL A 61 -18.40 10.31 13.23
N SER A 62 -17.48 9.61 13.89
CA SER A 62 -16.12 10.12 14.19
C SER A 62 -15.30 10.43 12.93
N ASN A 63 -15.65 9.82 11.80
CA ASN A 63 -15.03 9.93 10.49
C ASN A 63 -15.90 10.75 9.49
N LEU A 64 -16.72 11.67 10.00
CA LEU A 64 -17.51 12.57 9.16
C LEU A 64 -16.57 13.55 8.41
N SER A 65 -16.62 13.53 7.08
CA SER A 65 -15.90 14.49 6.23
C SER A 65 -16.77 15.72 5.93
N SER A 66 -17.99 15.50 5.43
CA SER A 66 -18.96 16.58 5.19
C SER A 66 -20.41 16.08 5.25
N LEU A 67 -21.31 16.99 5.62
CA LEU A 67 -22.75 16.86 5.46
C LEU A 67 -23.25 17.94 4.49
N GLU A 68 -23.69 17.54 3.30
CA GLU A 68 -24.20 18.45 2.29
C GLU A 68 -25.72 18.26 2.15
N PRO A 69 -26.55 19.33 2.27
CA PRO A 69 -27.98 19.22 2.02
C PRO A 69 -28.22 18.92 0.53
N LEU A 70 -29.01 17.87 0.26
CA LEU A 70 -29.44 17.49 -1.07
C LEU A 70 -30.75 18.20 -1.41
N SER A 71 -30.71 19.04 -2.45
CA SER A 71 -31.90 19.74 -2.93
C SER A 71 -32.82 18.79 -3.72
N PRO A 72 -34.11 18.68 -3.35
CA PRO A 72 -35.09 17.90 -4.11
C PRO A 72 -35.54 18.60 -5.40
N GLN A 73 -35.09 19.84 -5.68
CA GLN A 73 -35.59 20.67 -6.78
C GLN A 73 -35.52 19.95 -8.13
N LYS A 74 -34.41 19.27 -8.42
CA LYS A 74 -34.21 18.53 -9.67
C LYS A 74 -35.21 17.38 -9.88
N ILE A 75 -35.75 16.83 -8.79
CA ILE A 75 -36.79 15.79 -8.81
C ILE A 75 -38.16 16.46 -8.99
N ILE A 76 -38.41 17.55 -8.26
CA ILE A 76 -39.63 18.35 -8.38
C ILE A 76 -39.81 18.90 -9.80
N ASP A 77 -38.73 19.38 -10.44
CA ASP A 77 -38.76 19.91 -11.80
C ASP A 77 -39.14 18.82 -12.82
N ARG A 78 -38.74 17.57 -12.59
CA ARG A 78 -39.16 16.42 -13.41
C ARG A 78 -40.62 16.07 -13.18
N LEU A 79 -41.08 16.07 -11.93
CA LEU A 79 -42.48 15.78 -11.58
C LEU A 79 -43.45 16.91 -11.96
N SER A 80 -42.95 18.13 -12.15
CA SER A 80 -43.78 19.29 -12.52
C SER A 80 -44.44 19.14 -13.88
N ASN A 81 -43.89 18.30 -14.77
CA ASN A 81 -44.48 18.01 -16.08
C ASN A 81 -45.65 17.02 -16.02
N ASP A 82 -45.71 16.19 -14.98
CA ASP A 82 -46.66 15.06 -14.90
C ASP A 82 -47.76 15.28 -13.84
N ILE A 83 -47.71 16.36 -13.04
CA ILE A 83 -48.58 16.58 -11.89
C ILE A 83 -49.11 18.03 -11.83
N SER A 84 -50.38 18.20 -11.43
CA SER A 84 -51.01 19.52 -11.20
C SER A 84 -50.28 20.36 -10.14
N ALA A 85 -50.17 21.68 -10.38
CA ALA A 85 -49.51 22.65 -9.50
C ALA A 85 -49.99 22.63 -8.04
N LYS A 86 -51.27 22.29 -7.80
CA LYS A 86 -51.83 22.15 -6.45
C LYS A 86 -51.28 20.94 -5.69
N ASN A 87 -51.05 19.82 -6.38
CA ASN A 87 -50.49 18.61 -5.78
C ASN A 87 -48.97 18.73 -5.62
N LEU A 88 -48.31 19.48 -6.50
CA LEU A 88 -46.88 19.77 -6.41
C LEU A 88 -46.54 20.60 -5.17
N SER A 89 -47.36 21.60 -4.82
CA SER A 89 -47.14 22.43 -3.62
C SER A 89 -47.39 21.67 -2.32
N ILE A 90 -48.35 20.74 -2.30
CA ILE A 90 -48.55 19.83 -1.16
C ILE A 90 -47.34 18.90 -1.01
N LEU A 91 -46.82 18.36 -2.13
CA LEU A 91 -45.65 17.50 -2.13
C LEU A 91 -44.40 18.23 -1.63
N GLN A 92 -44.14 19.47 -2.10
CA GLN A 92 -43.00 20.26 -1.66
C GLN A 92 -42.99 20.50 -0.14
N ASN A 93 -44.16 20.74 0.47
CA ASN A 93 -44.28 20.95 1.91
C ASN A 93 -44.18 19.66 2.74
N ALA A 94 -44.46 18.50 2.13
CA ALA A 94 -44.42 17.19 2.79
C ALA A 94 -43.08 16.46 2.62
N LEU A 95 -42.16 16.97 1.80
CA LEU A 95 -40.89 16.31 1.52
C LEU A 95 -39.95 16.37 2.75
N PRO A 96 -39.39 15.22 3.17
CA PRO A 96 -38.36 15.20 4.18
C PRO A 96 -37.07 15.85 3.65
N LYS A 97 -36.18 16.25 4.57
CA LYS A 97 -34.88 16.82 4.22
C LYS A 97 -33.91 15.69 3.87
N PHE A 98 -33.18 15.87 2.78
CA PHE A 98 -32.18 14.92 2.31
C PHE A 98 -30.78 15.48 2.57
N TYR A 99 -29.89 14.65 3.07
CA TYR A 99 -28.49 15.01 3.29
C TYR A 99 -27.57 13.95 2.69
N SER A 100 -26.51 14.38 2.03
CA SER A 100 -25.39 13.58 1.58
C SER A 100 -24.34 13.58 2.68
N LEU A 101 -24.05 12.41 3.24
CA LEU A 101 -22.99 12.23 4.23
C LEU A 101 -21.78 11.57 3.55
N LYS A 102 -20.64 12.26 3.63
CA LYS A 102 -19.34 11.75 3.16
C LYS A 102 -18.46 11.41 4.35
N LEU A 103 -17.72 10.31 4.23
CA LEU A 103 -16.78 9.84 5.25
C LEU A 103 -15.35 10.19 4.84
N SER A 104 -14.45 10.32 5.82
CA SER A 104 -13.03 10.63 5.57
C SER A 104 -12.24 9.44 5.04
N GLU A 105 -12.70 8.22 5.31
CA GLU A 105 -12.07 6.96 4.88
C GLU A 105 -13.13 6.02 4.32
N PHE A 106 -12.74 5.18 3.35
CA PHE A 106 -13.65 4.20 2.79
C PHE A 106 -14.02 3.17 3.87
N PRO A 107 -15.30 3.09 4.26
CA PRO A 107 -15.71 2.25 5.36
C PRO A 107 -15.73 0.77 4.94
N THR A 108 -15.37 -0.11 5.86
CA THR A 108 -15.62 -1.55 5.65
C THR A 108 -17.13 -1.83 5.62
N PRO A 109 -17.58 -2.88 4.92
CA PRO A 109 -19.00 -3.25 4.88
C PRO A 109 -19.63 -3.42 6.27
N GLN A 110 -18.88 -4.02 7.21
CA GLN A 110 -19.31 -4.16 8.62
C GLN A 110 -19.49 -2.80 9.30
N TYR A 111 -18.54 -1.89 9.11
CA TYR A 111 -18.64 -0.54 9.66
C TYR A 111 -19.84 0.23 9.06
N MET A 112 -20.22 -0.06 7.81
CA MET A 112 -21.42 0.52 7.19
C MET A 112 -22.73 0.02 7.77
N ASP A 113 -22.82 -1.27 8.07
CA ASP A 113 -23.99 -1.80 8.75
C ASP A 113 -24.12 -1.22 10.16
N ASP A 114 -23.00 -1.12 10.89
CA ASP A 114 -22.96 -0.50 12.22
C ASP A 114 -23.30 1.00 12.17
N LEU A 115 -22.74 1.74 11.21
CA LEU A 115 -23.03 3.16 11.01
C LEU A 115 -24.51 3.36 10.68
N LYS A 116 -25.07 2.54 9.78
CA LYS A 116 -26.49 2.58 9.43
C LYS A 116 -27.36 2.37 10.66
N GLN A 117 -27.04 1.39 11.51
CA GLN A 117 -27.78 1.17 12.76
C GLN A 117 -27.63 2.33 13.75
N LYS A 118 -26.43 2.92 13.88
CA LYS A 118 -26.20 4.09 14.74
C LYS A 118 -26.97 5.32 14.27
N LEU A 119 -26.98 5.58 12.96
CA LEU A 119 -27.71 6.69 12.36
C LEU A 119 -29.23 6.49 12.48
N LEU A 120 -29.75 5.28 12.28
CA LEU A 120 -31.18 4.99 12.46
C LEU A 120 -31.67 5.11 13.91
N LYS A 121 -30.77 5.03 14.90
CA LYS A 121 -31.11 5.25 16.31
C LYS A 121 -31.20 6.73 16.69
N PHE A 122 -30.80 7.63 15.80
CA PHE A 122 -30.84 9.07 16.06
C PHE A 122 -32.24 9.64 15.82
N ASP A 123 -32.72 10.45 16.76
CA ASP A 123 -34.05 11.05 16.68
C ASP A 123 -34.16 11.99 15.47
N GLY A 124 -35.13 11.70 14.59
CA GLY A 124 -35.36 12.45 13.36
C GLY A 124 -34.71 11.89 12.09
N ILE A 125 -33.95 10.78 12.15
CA ILE A 125 -33.47 10.07 10.95
C ILE A 125 -34.45 8.95 10.58
N THR A 126 -35.11 9.09 9.43
CA THR A 126 -36.15 8.14 8.99
C THR A 126 -35.59 7.03 8.11
N LYS A 127 -34.57 7.34 7.29
CA LYS A 127 -33.99 6.36 6.36
C LYS A 127 -32.53 6.67 6.07
N VAL A 128 -31.72 5.64 5.95
CA VAL A 128 -30.31 5.71 5.55
C VAL A 128 -30.09 4.75 4.40
N GLU A 129 -29.78 5.29 3.23
CA GLU A 129 -29.45 4.52 2.02
C GLU A 129 -27.96 4.60 1.74
N THR A 130 -27.34 3.43 1.54
CA THR A 130 -25.91 3.28 1.27
C THR A 130 -25.71 2.79 -0.16
N PHE A 131 -25.26 3.68 -1.05
CA PHE A 131 -24.97 3.32 -2.45
C PHE A 131 -23.56 2.72 -2.56
N SER A 132 -23.39 1.47 -2.07
CA SER A 132 -22.07 0.81 -1.95
C SER A 132 -21.81 -0.34 -2.94
N LYS A 133 -22.85 -0.89 -3.57
CA LYS A 133 -22.84 -2.30 -3.98
C LYS A 133 -21.94 -2.66 -5.17
N THR A 134 -21.57 -1.71 -6.03
CA THR A 134 -20.87 -2.03 -7.29
C THR A 134 -19.35 -2.21 -7.10
N HIS A 135 -18.72 -1.42 -6.23
CA HIS A 135 -17.26 -1.36 -6.12
C HIS A 135 -16.67 -2.31 -5.05
N ASP A 136 -17.52 -2.90 -4.20
CA ASP A 136 -17.13 -3.82 -3.12
C ASP A 136 -16.40 -5.08 -3.63
N LYS A 137 -16.76 -5.60 -4.82
CA LYS A 137 -16.11 -6.79 -5.39
C LYS A 137 -14.67 -6.53 -5.83
N VAL A 138 -14.44 -5.45 -6.58
CA VAL A 138 -13.11 -5.06 -7.06
C VAL A 138 -12.21 -4.72 -5.88
N PHE A 139 -12.74 -3.97 -4.90
CA PHE A 139 -12.02 -3.66 -3.66
C PHE A 139 -11.56 -4.94 -2.95
N LYS A 140 -12.45 -5.91 -2.76
CA LYS A 140 -12.12 -7.20 -2.12
C LYS A 140 -11.05 -7.97 -2.90
N ILE A 141 -11.08 -7.95 -4.23
CA ILE A 141 -10.05 -8.58 -5.08
C ILE A 141 -8.69 -7.87 -4.92
N LEU A 142 -8.67 -6.54 -4.94
CA LEU A 142 -7.45 -5.76 -4.74
C LEU A 142 -6.87 -5.97 -3.34
N ASN A 143 -7.72 -6.01 -2.30
CA ASN A 143 -7.29 -6.28 -0.93
C ASN A 143 -6.77 -7.72 -0.75
N LEU A 144 -7.37 -8.69 -1.45
CA LEU A 144 -6.85 -10.05 -1.53
C LEU A 144 -5.47 -10.08 -2.21
N ALA A 145 -5.30 -9.38 -3.33
CA ALA A 145 -4.03 -9.26 -4.03
C ALA A 145 -2.94 -8.61 -3.16
N LYS A 146 -3.28 -7.53 -2.44
CA LYS A 146 -2.42 -6.91 -1.42
C LYS A 146 -2.00 -7.93 -0.36
N SER A 147 -2.95 -8.69 0.20
CA SER A 147 -2.66 -9.69 1.23
C SER A 147 -1.72 -10.80 0.73
N ILE A 148 -1.97 -11.31 -0.49
CA ILE A 148 -1.11 -12.29 -1.15
C ILE A 148 0.30 -11.71 -1.38
N SER A 149 0.40 -10.45 -1.78
CA SER A 149 1.69 -9.78 -1.99
C SER A 149 2.52 -9.77 -0.70
N TYR A 150 1.92 -9.45 0.46
CA TYR A 150 2.62 -9.44 1.75
C TYR A 150 3.07 -10.84 2.18
N ALA A 151 2.24 -11.86 1.94
CA ALA A 151 2.62 -13.24 2.19
C ALA A 151 3.82 -13.66 1.32
N PHE A 152 3.82 -13.27 0.05
CA PHE A 152 4.92 -13.53 -0.88
C PHE A 152 6.21 -12.79 -0.47
N MET A 153 6.11 -11.53 -0.05
CA MET A 153 7.22 -10.76 0.51
C MET A 153 7.83 -11.45 1.74
N ALA A 154 7.01 -11.98 2.65
CA ALA A 154 7.51 -12.69 3.83
C ALA A 154 8.34 -13.94 3.43
N ILE A 155 7.83 -14.74 2.50
CA ILE A 155 8.53 -15.94 2.00
C ILE A 155 9.85 -15.55 1.31
N LEU A 156 9.81 -14.56 0.40
CA LEU A 156 11.00 -14.09 -0.30
C LEU A 156 12.01 -13.40 0.61
N CYS A 157 11.57 -12.78 1.70
CA CYS A 157 12.47 -12.24 2.71
C CYS A 157 13.27 -13.38 3.38
N VAL A 158 12.60 -14.46 3.79
CA VAL A 158 13.28 -15.63 4.40
C VAL A 158 14.24 -16.29 3.42
N ILE A 159 13.80 -16.55 2.19
CA ILE A 159 14.62 -17.18 1.15
C ILE A 159 15.79 -16.27 0.77
N GLY A 160 15.53 -14.98 0.53
CA GLY A 160 16.52 -13.98 0.18
C GLY A 160 17.60 -13.85 1.24
N LEU A 161 17.21 -13.73 2.52
CA LEU A 161 18.14 -13.72 3.65
C LEU A 161 18.98 -15.01 3.71
N MET A 162 18.35 -16.18 3.55
CA MET A 162 19.07 -17.45 3.55
C MET A 162 20.12 -17.53 2.43
N LEU A 163 19.78 -17.05 1.22
CA LEU A 163 20.71 -16.99 0.10
C LEU A 163 21.85 -16.00 0.35
N MET A 164 21.56 -14.80 0.89
CA MET A 164 22.58 -13.82 1.27
C MET A 164 23.55 -14.38 2.31
N LEU A 165 23.06 -15.09 3.32
CA LEU A 165 23.89 -15.75 4.32
C LEU A 165 24.77 -16.85 3.70
N LYS A 166 24.25 -17.62 2.74
CA LYS A 166 25.06 -18.61 2.01
C LYS A 166 26.14 -17.93 1.18
N GLN A 167 25.81 -16.85 0.47
CA GLN A 167 26.76 -16.13 -0.37
C GLN A 167 27.88 -15.49 0.46
N ALA A 168 27.55 -14.87 1.60
CA ALA A 168 28.53 -14.36 2.55
C ALA A 168 29.48 -15.45 3.05
N LYS A 169 28.98 -16.67 3.33
CA LYS A 169 29.82 -17.80 3.73
C LYS A 169 30.74 -18.26 2.60
N ILE A 170 30.21 -18.42 1.39
CA ILE A 170 31.00 -18.82 0.20
C ILE A 170 32.15 -17.83 -0.01
N TRP A 171 31.88 -16.53 0.09
CA TRP A 171 32.91 -15.51 -0.03
C TRP A 171 34.00 -15.66 1.04
N LEU A 172 33.61 -15.94 2.29
CA LEU A 172 34.55 -16.18 3.39
C LEU A 172 35.44 -17.39 3.12
N PHE A 173 34.88 -18.48 2.58
CA PHE A 173 35.63 -19.67 2.19
C PHE A 173 36.60 -19.39 1.03
N GLU A 174 36.14 -18.67 0.01
CA GLU A 174 36.97 -18.29 -1.15
C GLU A 174 38.16 -17.41 -0.74
N HIS A 175 37.98 -16.53 0.25
CA HIS A 175 39.01 -15.60 0.71
C HIS A 175 39.70 -16.04 2.02
N ARG A 176 39.61 -17.33 2.37
CA ARG A 176 40.14 -17.86 3.65
C ARG A 176 41.62 -17.57 3.82
N GLU A 177 42.45 -17.88 2.82
CA GLU A 177 43.91 -17.69 2.89
C GLU A 177 44.28 -16.22 3.15
N ARG A 178 43.63 -15.29 2.43
CA ARG A 178 43.83 -13.86 2.63
C ARG A 178 43.46 -13.42 4.06
N ILE A 179 42.35 -13.91 4.58
CA ILE A 179 41.87 -13.59 5.93
C ILE A 179 42.79 -14.18 7.00
N GLU A 180 43.34 -15.36 6.76
CA GLU A 180 44.28 -16.04 7.66
C GLU A 180 45.62 -15.28 7.72
N ILE A 181 46.18 -14.90 6.58
CA ILE A 181 47.37 -14.04 6.52
C ILE A 181 47.12 -12.73 7.29
N MET A 182 46.01 -12.03 7.03
CA MET A 182 45.68 -10.80 7.77
C MET A 182 45.50 -11.04 9.28
N THR A 183 45.06 -12.22 9.68
CA THR A 183 44.93 -12.60 11.10
C THR A 183 46.29 -12.81 11.74
N LEU A 184 47.27 -13.40 11.03
CA LEU A 184 48.65 -13.54 11.52
C LEU A 184 49.32 -12.20 11.78
N PHE A 185 49.00 -11.17 10.98
CA PHE A 185 49.45 -9.79 11.20
C PHE A 185 48.66 -9.03 12.28
N GLY A 186 47.75 -9.70 13.01
CA GLY A 186 46.97 -9.08 14.09
C GLY A 186 45.89 -8.12 13.61
N ALA A 187 45.48 -8.17 12.34
CA ALA A 187 44.49 -7.24 11.81
C ALA A 187 43.12 -7.38 12.52
N PRO A 188 42.48 -6.28 12.91
CA PRO A 188 41.19 -6.32 13.57
C PRO A 188 40.12 -6.89 12.63
N PHE A 189 39.12 -7.53 13.24
CA PHE A 189 38.09 -8.30 12.54
C PHE A 189 37.29 -7.50 11.49
N TRP A 190 37.03 -6.22 11.78
CA TRP A 190 36.34 -5.33 10.85
C TRP A 190 37.15 -5.08 9.57
N LEU A 191 38.48 -4.97 9.70
CA LEU A 191 39.38 -4.73 8.56
C LEU A 191 39.51 -5.96 7.66
N LYS A 192 39.44 -7.17 8.26
CA LYS A 192 39.38 -8.45 7.53
C LYS A 192 38.11 -8.60 6.68
N SER A 193 36.99 -8.04 7.15
CA SER A 193 35.67 -8.12 6.48
C SER A 193 35.31 -6.88 5.65
N ALA A 194 36.12 -5.81 5.68
CA ALA A 194 35.85 -4.56 4.98
C ALA A 194 35.58 -4.74 3.49
N MET A 195 36.25 -5.70 2.84
CA MET A 195 36.03 -6.01 1.42
C MET A 195 34.66 -6.62 1.14
N LEU A 196 34.14 -7.45 2.06
CA LEU A 196 32.81 -8.04 1.97
C LEU A 196 31.73 -6.97 2.19
N TYR A 197 31.90 -6.09 3.19
CA TYR A 197 31.00 -4.95 3.40
C TYR A 197 30.97 -4.01 2.20
N LYS A 198 32.13 -3.71 1.61
CA LYS A 198 32.22 -2.88 0.40
C LYS A 198 31.47 -3.52 -0.77
N SER A 199 31.63 -4.82 -1.01
CA SER A 199 30.87 -5.52 -2.05
C SER A 199 29.37 -5.45 -1.77
N ALA A 200 28.95 -5.80 -0.56
CA ALA A 200 27.55 -5.80 -0.15
C ALA A 200 26.89 -4.41 -0.32
N MET A 201 27.62 -3.33 -0.04
CA MET A 201 27.15 -1.96 -0.27
C MET A 201 27.02 -1.64 -1.77
N VAL A 202 27.99 -2.00 -2.60
CA VAL A 202 27.88 -1.80 -4.06
C VAL A 202 26.72 -2.62 -4.63
N ASP A 203 26.58 -3.88 -4.22
CA ASP A 203 25.52 -4.77 -4.67
C ASP A 203 24.13 -4.24 -4.24
N SER A 204 24.03 -3.62 -3.06
CA SER A 204 22.80 -2.94 -2.62
C SER A 204 22.42 -1.77 -3.52
N LEU A 205 23.38 -0.93 -3.91
CA LEU A 205 23.14 0.20 -4.81
C LEU A 205 22.67 -0.28 -6.19
N VAL A 206 23.34 -1.29 -6.76
CA VAL A 206 22.99 -1.86 -8.07
C VAL A 206 21.59 -2.45 -8.05
N ALA A 207 21.23 -3.20 -7.01
CA ALA A 207 19.91 -3.80 -6.88
C ALA A 207 18.82 -2.74 -6.70
N THR A 208 19.05 -1.70 -5.89
CA THR A 208 18.11 -0.59 -5.72
C THR A 208 17.86 0.13 -7.04
N VAL A 209 18.91 0.41 -7.83
CA VAL A 209 18.77 1.04 -9.15
C VAL A 209 18.00 0.13 -10.10
N ALA A 210 18.31 -1.17 -10.13
CA ALA A 210 17.63 -2.12 -11.00
C ALA A 210 16.12 -2.23 -10.70
N VAL A 211 15.76 -2.40 -9.42
CA VAL A 211 14.35 -2.49 -8.99
C VAL A 211 13.65 -1.15 -9.14
N GLY A 212 14.30 -0.05 -8.75
CA GLY A 212 13.75 1.30 -8.89
C GLY A 212 13.44 1.65 -10.35
N ALA A 213 14.36 1.35 -11.27
CA ALA A 213 14.15 1.56 -12.71
C ALA A 213 12.97 0.71 -13.22
N PHE A 214 12.90 -0.57 -12.84
CA PHE A 214 11.80 -1.43 -13.26
C PHE A 214 10.42 -0.86 -12.86
N PHE A 215 10.25 -0.48 -11.59
CA PHE A 215 8.98 0.08 -11.10
C PHE A 215 8.71 1.50 -11.58
N PHE A 216 9.74 2.27 -11.94
CA PHE A 216 9.58 3.58 -12.57
C PHE A 216 9.00 3.47 -13.98
N PHE A 217 9.47 2.49 -14.77
CA PHE A 217 8.97 2.25 -16.13
C PHE A 217 7.67 1.45 -16.18
N LEU A 218 7.30 0.76 -15.09
CA LEU A 218 6.12 -0.11 -15.04
C LEU A 218 4.83 0.58 -15.53
N PRO A 219 4.47 1.81 -15.12
CA PRO A 219 3.25 2.48 -15.59
C PRO A 219 3.30 2.92 -17.06
N SER A 220 4.51 3.07 -17.62
CA SER A 220 4.71 3.48 -19.02
C SER A 220 4.50 2.34 -20.00
N ILE A 221 4.48 1.10 -19.53
CA ILE A 221 4.27 -0.09 -20.38
C ILE A 221 2.77 -0.24 -20.67
N GLU A 222 2.43 -0.23 -21.96
CA GLU A 222 1.04 -0.22 -22.46
C GLU A 222 0.18 -1.36 -21.91
N ILE A 223 0.72 -2.59 -21.87
CA ILE A 223 0.04 -3.78 -21.35
C ILE A 223 -0.43 -3.57 -19.90
N PHE A 224 0.41 -2.99 -19.05
CA PHE A 224 0.05 -2.78 -17.64
C PHE A 224 -0.95 -1.64 -17.50
N ARG A 225 -0.77 -0.55 -18.27
CA ARG A 225 -1.66 0.60 -18.27
C ARG A 225 -3.08 0.25 -18.73
N GLU A 226 -3.21 -0.50 -19.84
CA GLU A 226 -4.52 -0.89 -20.38
C GLU A 226 -5.26 -1.85 -19.46
N ASN A 227 -4.56 -2.87 -18.93
CA ASN A 227 -5.14 -3.81 -17.97
C ASN A 227 -5.60 -3.09 -16.69
N ALA A 228 -4.82 -2.12 -16.19
CA ALA A 228 -5.24 -1.34 -15.03
C ALA A 228 -6.43 -0.42 -15.34
N ALA A 229 -6.44 0.24 -16.49
CA ALA A 229 -7.56 1.09 -16.91
C ALA A 229 -8.87 0.29 -17.08
N SER A 230 -8.79 -0.97 -17.52
CA SER A 230 -9.97 -1.84 -17.69
C SER A 230 -10.76 -2.12 -16.40
N ILE A 231 -10.10 -1.98 -15.24
CA ILE A 231 -10.69 -2.18 -13.91
C ILE A 231 -10.83 -0.84 -13.15
N ASP A 232 -10.71 0.28 -13.85
CA ASP A 232 -10.76 1.65 -13.28
C ASP A 232 -9.70 1.86 -12.17
N VAL A 233 -8.54 1.22 -12.33
CA VAL A 233 -7.40 1.30 -11.42
C VAL A 233 -6.31 2.14 -12.05
N VAL A 234 -5.86 3.17 -11.32
CA VAL A 234 -4.68 3.95 -11.71
C VAL A 234 -3.44 3.29 -11.11
N LEU A 235 -2.47 2.93 -11.96
CA LEU A 235 -1.18 2.45 -11.47
C LEU A 235 -0.40 3.63 -10.85
N PRO A 236 -0.04 3.56 -9.56
CA PRO A 236 0.71 4.62 -8.93
C PRO A 236 2.10 4.70 -9.55
N SER A 237 2.53 5.91 -9.92
CA SER A 237 3.92 6.15 -10.29
C SER A 237 4.81 5.99 -9.07
N LEU A 238 5.99 5.40 -9.26
CA LEU A 238 7.03 5.35 -8.23
C LEU A 238 7.44 6.79 -7.90
N ASP A 239 7.34 7.18 -6.62
CA ASP A 239 7.87 8.46 -6.16
C ASP A 239 9.39 8.29 -6.00
N PRO A 240 10.22 8.89 -6.89
CA PRO A 240 11.65 8.63 -6.91
C PRO A 240 12.35 9.07 -5.62
N SER A 241 11.77 10.03 -4.90
CA SER A 241 12.38 10.55 -3.68
C SER A 241 12.17 9.61 -2.49
N ARG A 242 10.92 9.21 -2.25
CA ARG A 242 10.55 8.41 -1.08
C ARG A 242 10.82 6.92 -1.27
N ASP A 243 10.39 6.35 -2.40
CA ASP A 243 10.43 4.90 -2.59
C ASP A 243 11.86 4.41 -2.81
N ILE A 244 12.68 5.14 -3.58
CA ILE A 244 14.09 4.79 -3.79
C ILE A 244 14.86 4.88 -2.48
N PHE A 245 14.58 5.87 -1.65
CA PHE A 245 15.25 6.01 -0.35
C PHE A 245 14.89 4.86 0.59
N ILE A 246 13.61 4.45 0.63
CA ILE A 246 13.16 3.28 1.39
C ILE A 246 13.85 2.01 0.87
N LEU A 247 13.87 1.80 -0.46
CA LEU A 247 14.50 0.63 -1.06
C LEU A 247 16.01 0.57 -0.77
N PHE A 248 16.70 1.70 -0.88
CA PHE A 248 18.12 1.79 -0.56
C PHE A 248 18.39 1.51 0.93
N GLY A 249 17.58 2.10 1.82
CA GLY A 249 17.69 1.86 3.26
C GLY A 249 17.49 0.40 3.64
N VAL A 250 16.47 -0.25 3.07
CA VAL A 250 16.20 -1.68 3.28
C VAL A 250 17.33 -2.54 2.72
N ALA A 251 17.80 -2.25 1.51
CA ALA A 251 18.91 -2.95 0.85
C ALA A 251 20.20 -2.89 1.68
N MET A 252 20.55 -1.69 2.15
CA MET A 252 21.74 -1.44 2.94
C MET A 252 21.64 -2.13 4.31
N PHE A 253 20.49 -2.03 4.97
CA PHE A 253 20.26 -2.68 6.26
C PHE A 253 20.41 -4.20 6.16
N LEU A 254 19.72 -4.83 5.20
CA LEU A 254 19.73 -6.29 5.05
C LEU A 254 21.11 -6.83 4.64
N SER A 255 21.82 -6.10 3.78
CA SER A 255 23.16 -6.48 3.34
C SER A 255 24.17 -6.42 4.49
N ILE A 256 24.19 -5.32 5.25
CA ILE A 256 25.05 -5.18 6.44
C ILE A 256 24.68 -6.21 7.50
N PHE A 257 23.39 -6.44 7.74
CA PHE A 257 22.91 -7.42 8.71
C PHE A 257 23.34 -8.85 8.35
N ALA A 258 23.16 -9.25 7.09
CA ALA A 258 23.56 -10.58 6.62
C ALA A 258 25.08 -10.80 6.74
N VAL A 259 25.89 -9.82 6.33
CA VAL A 259 27.36 -9.88 6.48
C VAL A 259 27.74 -9.95 7.95
N SER A 260 27.16 -9.10 8.80
CA SER A 260 27.44 -9.06 10.24
C SER A 260 27.13 -10.40 10.92
N LEU A 261 26.00 -11.03 10.58
CA LEU A 261 25.63 -12.34 11.11
C LEU A 261 26.63 -13.44 10.74
N VAL A 262 27.03 -13.52 9.47
CA VAL A 262 27.99 -14.53 9.01
C VAL A 262 29.35 -14.32 9.66
N MET A 263 29.80 -13.08 9.70
CA MET A 263 31.07 -12.71 10.32
C MET A 263 31.06 -13.02 11.83
N SER A 264 30.00 -12.66 12.57
CA SER A 264 29.86 -13.01 14.00
C SER A 264 29.93 -14.52 14.24
N LYS A 265 29.30 -15.33 13.38
CA LYS A 265 29.35 -16.78 13.47
C LYS A 265 30.74 -17.36 13.14
N ALA A 266 31.46 -16.78 12.19
CA ALA A 266 32.83 -17.19 11.84
C ALA A 266 33.80 -16.98 13.01
N ARG A 267 33.62 -15.91 13.79
CA ARG A 267 34.41 -15.64 15.01
C ARG A 267 34.28 -16.75 16.06
N LYS A 268 33.07 -17.31 16.25
CA LYS A 268 32.82 -18.40 17.22
C LYS A 268 33.35 -19.76 16.79
N SER A 269 33.71 -19.94 15.51
CA SER A 269 34.20 -21.21 14.97
C SER A 269 35.74 -21.29 14.94
N THR A 270 36.43 -20.19 15.23
CA THR A 270 37.90 -20.07 15.21
C THR A 270 38.50 -19.91 16.61
N ILE A 271 37.66 -20.04 17.65
CA ILE A 271 38.01 -20.22 19.06
C ILE A 271 37.51 -21.62 19.44
#